data_AF-A0A353CQJ1-F1
#
_entry.id   AF-A0A353CQJ1-F1
#
_cell.length_a   1.000
_cell.length_b   1.000
_cell.length_c   1.000
_cell.angle_alpha   90.00
_cell.angle_beta   90.00
_cell.angle_gamma   90.00
#
_symmetry.space_group_name_H-M   'P 1'
#
loop_
_entity.id
_entity.type
_entity.pdbx_description
1 polymer ?
#
loop_
_entity_poly.entity_id
_entity_poly.type
_entity_poly.pdbx_seq_one_letter_code
_entity_poly.pdbx_strand_id
1 'polypeptide(L)'
;ARRGIVVCGSGVGACVAANKFKGVRAGLCHDTYSAHQGVEHDDVNVLCLGARIIGESLALEVASAFLGAEFSNEERHVRRLNKVKKFEEGLSS
;
A
#
# COMPACT_ATOMS: atom_id res chain seq x y z
N ALA A 1 -2.87 -2.82 -14.62
CA ALA A 1 -3.46 -1.83 -13.70
C ALA A 1 -2.34 -1.10 -12.95
N ARG A 2 -2.53 0.17 -12.52
CA ARG A 2 -1.52 0.94 -11.76
C ARG A 2 -1.61 0.75 -10.24
N ARG A 3 -2.76 0.30 -9.72
CA ARG A 3 -3.02 0.03 -8.30
C ARG A 3 -3.88 -1.22 -8.13
N GLY A 4 -3.82 -1.86 -6.96
CA GLY A 4 -4.66 -3.00 -6.58
C GLY A 4 -5.23 -2.85 -5.16
N ILE A 5 -6.34 -3.53 -4.88
CA ILE A 5 -6.94 -3.62 -3.55
C ILE A 5 -7.16 -5.10 -3.24
N VAL A 6 -6.75 -5.55 -2.07
CA VAL A 6 -6.89 -6.95 -1.60
C VAL A 6 -7.57 -6.96 -0.25
N VAL A 7 -8.51 -7.88 -0.07
CA VAL A 7 -9.26 -8.03 1.17
C VAL A 7 -9.10 -9.46 1.68
N CYS A 8 -8.73 -9.62 2.95
CA CYS A 8 -8.80 -10.92 3.63
C CYS A 8 -9.23 -10.73 5.08
N GLY A 9 -9.34 -11.82 5.86
CA GLY A 9 -9.87 -11.77 7.22
C GLY A 9 -9.22 -10.68 8.10
N SER A 10 -7.88 -10.60 8.15
CA SER A 10 -7.16 -9.52 8.86
C SER A 10 -6.43 -8.54 7.94
N GLY A 11 -6.31 -8.84 6.65
CA GLY A 11 -5.47 -8.12 5.69
C GLY A 11 -3.96 -8.42 5.82
N VAL A 12 -3.50 -8.93 6.96
CA VAL A 12 -2.07 -9.16 7.27
C VAL A 12 -1.42 -10.16 6.31
N GLY A 13 -1.99 -11.36 6.17
CA GLY A 13 -1.40 -12.42 5.34
C GLY A 13 -1.33 -12.02 3.86
N ALA A 14 -2.37 -11.34 3.37
CA ALA A 14 -2.40 -10.82 2.01
C ALA A 14 -1.32 -9.75 1.79
N CYS A 15 -1.14 -8.84 2.76
CA CYS A 15 -0.11 -7.80 2.71
C CYS A 15 1.31 -8.39 2.73
N VAL A 16 1.56 -9.38 3.60
CA VAL A 16 2.85 -10.08 3.67
C VAL A 16 3.18 -10.78 2.35
N ALA A 17 2.20 -11.49 1.77
CA ALA A 17 2.39 -12.20 0.51
C ALA A 17 2.57 -11.23 -0.68
N ALA A 18 1.76 -10.18 -0.77
CA ALA A 18 1.82 -9.20 -1.86
C ALA A 18 3.17 -8.51 -1.95
N ASN A 19 3.76 -8.12 -0.81
CA ASN A 19 5.08 -7.48 -0.74
C ASN A 19 6.25 -8.40 -1.16
N LYS A 20 6.03 -9.69 -1.43
CA LYS A 20 7.06 -10.59 -1.98
C LYS A 20 7.20 -10.51 -3.50
N PHE A 21 6.24 -9.89 -4.19
CA PHE A 21 6.32 -9.70 -5.63
C PHE A 21 7.10 -8.43 -5.96
N LYS A 22 8.08 -8.56 -6.85
CA LYS A 22 8.92 -7.42 -7.28
C LYS A 22 8.05 -6.28 -7.81
N GLY A 23 8.34 -5.06 -7.35
CA GLY A 23 7.59 -3.85 -7.71
C GLY A 23 6.27 -3.67 -6.97
N VAL A 24 5.83 -4.62 -6.14
CA VAL A 24 4.64 -4.47 -5.29
C VAL A 24 5.03 -3.86 -3.96
N ARG A 25 4.34 -2.77 -3.60
CA ARG A 25 4.40 -2.12 -2.29
C ARG A 25 3.00 -2.14 -1.72
N ALA A 26 2.73 -3.11 -0.86
CA ALA A 26 1.44 -3.30 -0.24
C ALA A 26 1.40 -2.70 1.16
N GLY A 27 0.36 -1.91 1.46
CA GLY A 27 0.09 -1.33 2.77
C GLY A 27 -1.19 -1.92 3.39
N LEU A 28 -1.10 -2.40 4.63
CA LEU A 28 -2.29 -2.75 5.41
C LEU A 28 -2.81 -1.48 6.09
N CYS A 29 -3.98 -1.00 5.68
CA CYS A 29 -4.54 0.25 6.20
C CYS A 29 -5.97 0.01 6.69
N HIS A 30 -6.31 0.60 7.84
CA HIS A 30 -7.66 0.56 8.42
C HIS A 30 -8.20 1.95 8.71
N ASP A 31 -7.55 2.98 8.19
CA ASP A 31 -7.87 4.38 8.34
C ASP A 31 -7.50 5.15 7.04
N THR A 32 -8.18 6.25 6.79
CA THR A 32 -8.04 7.05 5.57
C THR A 32 -6.68 7.74 5.48
N TYR A 33 -6.12 8.15 6.62
CA TYR A 33 -4.83 8.82 6.68
C TYR A 33 -3.70 7.91 6.19
N SER A 34 -3.58 6.71 6.76
CA SER A 34 -2.55 5.73 6.38
C SER A 34 -2.71 5.28 4.93
N ALA A 35 -3.94 5.13 4.44
CA ALA A 35 -4.21 4.79 3.05
C ALA A 35 -3.76 5.88 2.07
N HIS A 36 -4.06 7.15 2.38
CA HIS A 36 -3.61 8.29 1.57
C HIS A 36 -2.09 8.44 1.61
N GLN A 37 -1.52 8.50 2.82
CA GLN A 37 -0.11 8.75 3.05
C GLN A 37 0.78 7.62 2.55
N GLY A 38 0.31 6.38 2.59
CA GLY A 38 1.01 5.26 1.97
C GLY A 38 1.24 5.49 0.47
N VAL A 39 0.26 6.03 -0.25
CA VAL A 39 0.45 6.41 -1.66
C VAL A 39 1.34 7.65 -1.76
N GLU A 40 1.02 8.70 -1.01
CA GLU A 40 1.65 10.01 -1.12
C GLU A 40 3.15 10.00 -0.79
N HIS A 41 3.53 9.21 0.22
CA HIS A 41 4.88 9.20 0.77
C HIS A 41 5.69 7.95 0.38
N ASP A 42 5.03 6.82 0.12
CA ASP A 42 5.69 5.52 -0.09
C ASP A 42 5.39 4.90 -1.46
N ASP A 43 4.58 5.55 -2.30
CA ASP A 43 4.14 5.01 -3.59
C ASP A 43 3.57 3.59 -3.42
N VAL A 44 2.79 3.37 -2.35
CA VAL A 44 2.04 2.14 -2.13
C VAL A 44 1.09 1.96 -3.31
N ASN A 45 1.19 0.79 -3.95
CA ASN A 45 0.40 0.45 -5.14
C ASN A 45 -0.56 -0.70 -4.90
N VAL A 46 -0.55 -1.31 -3.71
CA VAL A 46 -1.54 -2.28 -3.28
C VAL A 46 -2.07 -1.91 -1.89
N LEU A 47 -3.38 -1.71 -1.78
CA LEU A 47 -4.04 -1.55 -0.49
C LEU A 47 -4.52 -2.92 0.02
N CYS A 48 -4.20 -3.26 1.26
CA CYS A 48 -4.71 -4.44 1.95
C CYS A 48 -5.68 -4.02 3.05
N LEU A 49 -6.87 -4.63 3.09
CA LEU A 49 -7.91 -4.39 4.09
C LEU A 49 -8.25 -5.66 4.87
N GLY A 50 -8.67 -5.47 6.12
CA GLY A 50 -9.09 -6.55 7.01
C GLY A 50 -10.61 -6.61 7.13
N ALA A 51 -11.24 -7.60 6.50
CA ALA A 51 -12.70 -7.77 6.49
C ALA A 51 -13.32 -8.01 7.87
N ARG A 52 -12.54 -8.51 8.84
CA ARG A 52 -12.98 -8.69 10.24
C ARG A 52 -12.53 -7.55 11.17
N ILE A 53 -11.86 -6.54 10.63
CA ILE A 53 -11.23 -5.47 11.42
C ILE A 53 -12.01 -4.16 11.29
N ILE A 54 -12.44 -3.81 10.08
CA ILE A 54 -13.21 -2.58 9.81
C ILE A 54 -14.53 -2.92 9.12
N GLY A 55 -15.54 -2.07 9.34
CA GLY A 55 -16.84 -2.16 8.67
C GLY A 55 -16.79 -1.68 7.22
N GLU A 56 -17.82 -2.05 6.44
CA GLU A 56 -17.91 -1.77 5.00
C GLU A 56 -17.83 -0.28 4.66
N SER A 57 -18.57 0.59 5.37
CA SER A 57 -18.55 2.04 5.11
C SER A 57 -17.15 2.62 5.26
N LEU A 58 -16.44 2.27 6.33
CA LEU A 58 -15.06 2.71 6.54
C LEU A 58 -14.13 2.11 5.48
N ALA A 59 -14.30 0.84 5.11
CA ALA A 59 -13.50 0.21 4.06
C ALA A 59 -13.62 0.95 2.72
N LEU A 60 -14.82 1.44 2.36
CA LEU A 60 -15.05 2.26 1.17
C LEU A 60 -14.38 3.63 1.25
N GLU A 61 -14.42 4.29 2.41
CA GLU A 61 -13.72 5.56 2.64
C GLU A 61 -12.20 5.40 2.54
N VAL A 62 -11.65 4.35 3.15
CA VAL A 62 -10.21 4.01 3.09
C VAL A 62 -9.78 3.71 1.65
N ALA A 63 -10.58 2.93 0.91
CA ALA A 63 -10.33 2.66 -0.50
C ALA A 63 -10.38 3.94 -1.34
N SER A 64 -11.32 4.84 -1.06
CA SER A 64 -11.43 6.13 -1.75
C SER A 64 -10.22 7.02 -1.48
N ALA A 65 -9.75 7.10 -0.24
CA ALA A 65 -8.56 7.84 0.14
C ALA A 65 -7.29 7.31 -0.57
N PHE A 66 -7.13 5.99 -0.64
CA PHE A 66 -6.04 5.35 -1.39
C PHE A 66 -6.11 5.65 -2.89
N LEU A 67 -7.31 5.52 -3.49
CA LEU A 67 -7.48 5.73 -4.93
C LEU A 67 -7.31 7.20 -5.33
N GLY A 68 -7.71 8.14 -4.47
CA GLY A 68 -7.61 9.58 -4.69
C GLY A 68 -6.24 10.18 -4.41
N ALA A 69 -5.36 9.47 -3.69
CA ALA A 69 -4.02 9.97 -3.38
C ALA A 69 -3.07 9.91 -4.59
N GLU A 70 -2.08 10.81 -4.60
CA GLU A 70 -1.01 10.85 -5.59
C GLU A 70 0.36 10.89 -4.90
N PHE A 71 1.36 10.23 -5.49
CA PHE A 71 2.71 10.28 -4.96
C PHE A 71 3.25 11.71 -5.06
N SER A 72 3.68 12.26 -3.92
CA SER A 72 4.06 13.67 -3.78
C SER A 72 5.30 14.09 -4.58
N ASN A 73 6.15 13.14 -4.99
CA ASN A 73 7.44 13.38 -5.65
C ASN A 73 8.42 14.26 -4.84
N GLU A 74 8.16 14.51 -3.55
CA GLU A 74 9.10 15.22 -2.68
C GLU A 74 10.42 14.45 -2.56
N GLU A 75 11.53 15.18 -2.51
CA GLU A 75 12.88 14.59 -2.48
C GLU A 75 13.03 13.52 -1.38
N ARG A 76 12.49 13.80 -0.18
CA ARG A 76 12.53 12.84 0.95
C ARG A 76 11.80 11.53 0.65
N HIS A 77 10.67 11.59 -0.07
CA HIS A 77 9.84 10.44 -0.42
C HIS A 77 10.46 9.65 -1.56
N VAL A 78 10.95 10.33 -2.60
CA VAL A 78 11.71 9.71 -3.70
C VAL A 78 12.95 8.99 -3.16
N ARG A 79 13.70 9.63 -2.24
CA ARG A 79 14.86 9.03 -1.59
C ARG A 79 14.51 7.75 -0.84
N ARG A 80 13.38 7.72 -0.11
CA ARG A 80 12.92 6.53 0.62
C ARG A 80 12.49 5.42 -0.35
N LEU A 81 11.69 5.77 -1.36
CA LEU A 81 11.26 4.83 -2.40
C LEU A 81 12.45 4.18 -3.12
N ASN A 82 13.48 4.94 -3.44
CA ASN A 82 14.69 4.40 -4.07
C ASN A 82 15.45 3.41 -3.17
N LYS A 83 15.39 3.55 -1.83
CA LYS A 83 15.93 2.53 -0.92
C LYS A 83 15.12 1.25 -0.99
N VAL A 84 13.80 1.35 -1.03
CA VAL A 84 12.89 0.18 -1.18
C VAL A 84 13.19 -0.56 -2.48
N LYS A 85 13.27 0.16 -3.61
CA LYS A 85 13.59 -0.42 -4.94
C LYS A 85 14.92 -1.18 -4.94
N LYS A 86 15.95 -0.68 -4.24
CA LYS A 86 17.23 -1.40 -4.09
C LYS A 86 17.09 -2.74 -3.37
N PHE A 87 16.21 -2.83 -2.36
CA PHE A 87 15.91 -4.12 -1.72
C PHE A 87 15.20 -5.08 -2.69
N GLU A 88 14.29 -4.57 -3.51
CA GLU A 88 13.58 -5.37 -4.52
C GLU A 88 14.52 -5.96 -5.59
N GLU A 89 15.57 -5.22 -5.96
CA GLU A 89 16.59 -5.68 -6.92
C GLU A 89 17.48 -6.80 -6.34
N GLY A 90 17.88 -6.67 -5.07
CA GLY A 90 18.72 -7.65 -4.38
C GLY A 90 18.03 -8.99 -4.04
N LEU A 91 16.71 -9.08 -4.17
CA LEU A 91 15.94 -10.34 -4.00
C LEU A 91 15.93 -11.22 -5.26
N SER A 92 16.52 -10.76 -6.38
CA SER A 92 16.49 -11.46 -7.68
C SER A 92 17.70 -12.39 -7.90
N SER A 93 18.52 -12.66 -6.88
CA SER A 93 19.70 -13.55 -6.94
C SER A 93 19.49 -14.88 -6.24
#